data_AF-A0A6M3ZSA3-F1
#
_entry.id   AF-A0A6M3ZSA3-F1
#
_cell.length_a   1.000
_cell.length_b   1.000
_cell.length_c   1.000
_cell.angle_alpha   90.00
_cell.angle_beta   90.00
_cell.angle_gamma   90.00
#
_symmetry.space_group_name_H-M   'P 1'
#
loop_
_entity.id
_entity.type
_entity.pdbx_description
1 polymer ?
#
loop_
_entity_poly.entity_id
_entity_poly.type
_entity_poly.pdbx_seq_one_letter_code
_entity_poly.pdbx_strand_id
1 'polypeptide(L)'
;MSAITPFLELLNGGADPFRQQPANLAELQLAALRERFAQRRVQIRVLDKRARDAGVEHVDTLSDMVPLLFAHQVYKSYPEQFINNGRWNHMNLWLQTLSSRPVSGVDTAGIADVDDWMARLRQAGHVVFSSSGTSGKNSFVSQTETDLDHVVTSCVKLARAIHPGLPPRPLFMMMPPKGAHRHVEAVIRAAKVLGSQTHFMFTQPSTAGDAIRMGKMRRAMADGSAQPSEIAAFQADAGERQRRMVGEIDAFLDKLMAERERPVIIQGNWPTHWMLLEQARRRGISDGICHPDTVITGGGGLKGTTVPADYREQVQRFYGIPAENVQNSYGMSEMIGAGPWSHKAQAYAICPWIVPLLLDKSGEVLLNPGAAGGSVEGRFAFFDLLAEGYWGGVITGDKVRIDFSPEGERDGLQGPLIRSVARYADLEEGEDKLSCAGTIESYVRGMIDV
;
A
#
# COMPACT_ATOMS: atom_id res chain seq x y z
N MET A 1 22.48 2.72 22.20
CA MET A 1 21.90 1.75 21.25
C MET A 1 20.65 2.39 20.66
N SER A 2 20.41 2.32 19.35
CA SER A 2 19.24 2.94 18.72
C SER A 2 17.95 2.27 19.21
N ALA A 3 16.91 3.06 19.49
CA ALA A 3 15.57 2.58 19.83
C ALA A 3 14.86 1.87 18.66
N ILE A 4 15.41 1.96 17.44
CA ILE A 4 14.93 1.24 16.26
C ILE A 4 15.41 -0.21 16.22
N THR A 5 16.54 -0.51 16.87
CA THR A 5 17.17 -1.84 16.86
C THR A 5 16.20 -3.00 17.14
N PRO A 6 15.35 -2.95 18.19
CA PRO A 6 14.43 -4.05 18.48
C PRO A 6 13.43 -4.34 17.35
N PHE A 7 13.02 -3.31 16.59
CA PHE A 7 12.09 -3.47 15.47
C PHE A 7 12.77 -4.08 14.25
N LEU A 8 14.04 -3.72 14.00
CA LEU A 8 14.85 -4.38 12.97
C LEU A 8 15.14 -5.83 13.33
N GLU A 9 15.37 -6.15 14.60
CA GLU A 9 15.51 -7.53 15.07
C GLU A 9 14.21 -8.34 14.91
N LEU A 10 13.05 -7.74 15.21
CA LEU A 10 11.75 -8.36 14.95
C LEU A 10 11.52 -8.61 13.45
N LEU A 11 11.93 -7.69 12.58
CA LEU A 11 11.81 -7.82 11.13
C LEU A 11 12.82 -8.79 10.51
N ASN A 12 14.06 -8.86 11.01
CA ASN A 12 15.11 -9.66 10.39
C ASN A 12 15.32 -11.03 11.09
N GLY A 13 14.82 -11.19 12.31
CA GLY A 13 14.91 -12.43 13.09
C GLY A 13 13.93 -13.52 12.64
N GLY A 14 14.09 -14.73 13.19
CA GLY A 14 13.26 -15.89 12.86
C GLY A 14 11.87 -15.91 13.53
N ALA A 15 11.63 -15.07 14.53
CA ALA A 15 10.38 -15.04 15.29
C ALA A 15 9.19 -14.57 14.44
N ASP A 16 7.99 -15.05 14.79
CA ASP A 16 6.73 -14.51 14.28
C ASP A 16 6.43 -13.17 14.99
N PRO A 17 6.54 -12.01 14.30
CA PRO A 17 6.40 -10.70 14.94
C PRO A 17 4.96 -10.41 15.40
N PHE A 18 3.97 -11.18 14.95
CA PHE A 18 2.57 -10.98 15.34
C PHE A 18 2.22 -11.73 16.62
N ARG A 19 2.95 -12.80 16.94
CA ARG A 19 2.72 -13.68 18.10
C ARG A 19 3.82 -13.60 19.16
N GLN A 20 4.95 -12.99 18.84
CA GLN A 20 6.12 -12.85 19.71
C GLN A 20 6.57 -11.39 19.78
N GLN A 21 5.74 -10.54 20.38
CA GLN A 21 6.05 -9.13 20.62
C GLN A 21 6.71 -8.96 22.00
N PRO A 22 7.59 -7.95 22.16
CA PRO A 22 8.13 -7.60 23.46
C PRO A 22 7.03 -7.11 24.40
N ALA A 23 7.10 -7.48 25.68
CA ALA A 23 6.08 -7.12 26.68
C ALA A 23 5.95 -5.59 26.87
N ASN A 24 7.04 -4.84 26.67
CA ASN A 24 7.08 -3.38 26.75
C ASN A 24 7.01 -2.70 25.37
N LEU A 25 6.31 -3.30 24.39
CA LEU A 25 6.22 -2.80 23.02
C LEU A 25 5.87 -1.31 22.93
N ALA A 26 4.88 -0.83 23.71
CA ALA A 26 4.45 0.56 23.67
C ALA A 26 5.56 1.54 24.10
N GLU A 27 6.38 1.17 25.09
CA GLU A 27 7.52 1.99 25.54
C GLU A 27 8.61 2.04 24.47
N LEU A 28 8.91 0.89 23.86
CA LEU A 28 9.87 0.81 22.76
C LEU A 28 9.41 1.62 21.54
N GLN A 29 8.12 1.57 21.21
CA GLN A 29 7.52 2.34 20.12
C GLN A 29 7.64 3.85 20.38
N LEU A 30 7.35 4.32 21.59
CA LEU A 30 7.47 5.72 21.95
C LEU A 30 8.93 6.21 21.92
N ALA A 31 9.87 5.39 22.40
CA ALA A 31 11.30 5.69 22.30
C ALA A 31 11.77 5.78 20.83
N ALA A 32 11.31 4.86 19.98
CA ALA A 32 11.61 4.85 18.56
C ALA A 32 10.97 6.05 17.80
N LEU A 33 9.75 6.45 18.18
CA LEU A 33 9.10 7.65 17.66
C LEU A 33 9.92 8.91 17.93
N ARG A 34 10.40 9.07 19.18
CA ARG A 34 11.29 10.18 19.58
C ARG A 34 12.54 10.23 18.71
N GLU A 35 13.20 9.09 18.55
CA GLU A 35 14.41 8.99 17.73
C GLU A 35 14.13 9.33 16.26
N ARG A 36 13.05 8.77 15.67
CA ARG A 36 12.69 9.04 14.27
C ARG A 36 12.28 10.48 14.04
N PHE A 37 11.54 11.09 14.95
CA PHE A 37 11.18 12.50 14.84
C PHE A 37 12.43 13.39 14.85
N ALA A 38 13.31 13.21 15.85
CA ALA A 38 14.55 13.99 15.95
C ALA A 38 15.41 13.86 14.67
N GLN A 39 15.51 12.63 14.13
CA GLN A 39 16.26 12.37 12.90
C GLN A 39 15.60 12.96 11.66
N ARG A 40 14.29 12.75 11.46
CA ARG A 40 13.60 13.15 10.22
C ARG A 40 13.33 14.64 10.17
N ARG A 41 13.16 15.30 11.32
CA ARG A 41 12.97 16.75 11.39
C ARG A 41 14.14 17.50 10.73
N VAL A 42 15.38 17.03 10.89
CA VAL A 42 16.53 17.68 10.23
C VAL A 42 16.67 17.35 8.74
N GLN A 43 15.96 16.31 8.26
CA GLN A 43 16.10 15.77 6.91
C GLN A 43 14.96 16.18 5.98
N ILE A 44 13.72 16.27 6.50
CA ILE A 44 12.50 16.50 5.72
C ILE A 44 12.01 17.92 5.96
N ARG A 45 12.16 18.79 4.95
CA ARG A 45 11.83 20.23 5.05
C ARG A 45 10.39 20.50 5.45
N VAL A 46 9.43 19.76 4.88
CA VAL A 46 8.00 19.93 5.20
C VAL A 46 7.70 19.53 6.65
N LEU A 47 8.33 18.48 7.14
CA LEU A 47 8.17 18.03 8.53
C LEU A 47 8.71 19.09 9.50
N ASP A 48 9.91 19.62 9.23
CA ASP A 48 10.53 20.66 10.05
C ASP A 48 9.65 21.91 10.15
N LYS A 49 9.14 22.38 9.00
CA LYS A 49 8.21 23.51 8.97
C LYS A 49 6.94 23.21 9.77
N ARG A 50 6.34 22.04 9.60
CA ARG A 50 5.12 21.64 10.31
C ARG A 50 5.36 21.56 11.82
N ALA A 51 6.50 21.01 12.24
CA ALA A 51 6.89 20.96 13.65
C ALA A 51 7.03 22.37 14.25
N ARG A 52 7.67 23.31 13.54
CA ARG A 52 7.77 24.72 13.99
C ARG A 52 6.40 25.39 14.08
N ASP A 53 5.58 25.26 13.05
CA ASP A 53 4.26 25.91 12.99
C ASP A 53 3.31 25.35 14.08
N ALA A 54 3.45 24.07 14.43
CA ALA A 54 2.70 23.42 15.50
C ALA A 54 3.32 23.58 16.90
N GLY A 55 4.50 24.19 17.02
CA GLY A 55 5.21 24.33 18.29
C GLY A 55 5.73 23.01 18.89
N VAL A 56 5.92 21.98 18.06
CA VAL A 56 6.38 20.65 18.51
C VAL A 56 7.90 20.58 18.44
N GLU A 57 8.55 20.64 19.60
CA GLU A 57 10.01 20.51 19.71
C GLU A 57 10.45 19.07 20.00
N HIS A 58 9.66 18.34 20.77
CA HIS A 58 9.88 16.97 21.20
C HIS A 58 8.58 16.16 21.11
N VAL A 59 8.70 14.83 21.05
CA VAL A 59 7.56 13.89 21.04
C VAL A 59 7.58 13.14 22.36
N ASP A 60 6.77 13.52 23.33
CA ASP A 60 6.76 12.86 24.63
C ASP A 60 5.60 11.89 24.77
N THR A 61 4.55 12.07 23.97
CA THR A 61 3.32 11.28 23.93
C THR A 61 2.90 10.99 22.49
N LEU A 62 1.94 10.07 22.30
CA LEU A 62 1.36 9.84 20.98
C LEU A 62 0.56 11.05 20.45
N SER A 63 0.03 11.89 21.34
CA SER A 63 -0.72 13.08 20.94
C SER A 63 0.17 14.10 20.23
N ASP A 64 1.45 14.18 20.60
CA ASP A 64 2.43 15.08 19.96
C ASP A 64 2.69 14.69 18.50
N MET A 65 2.41 13.44 18.11
CA MET A 65 2.55 12.98 16.73
C MET A 65 1.43 13.48 15.83
N VAL A 66 0.22 13.71 16.34
CA VAL A 66 -0.96 14.09 15.53
C VAL A 66 -0.69 15.29 14.62
N PRO A 67 -0.19 16.44 15.13
CA PRO A 67 0.12 17.59 14.28
C PRO A 67 1.30 17.33 13.34
N LEU A 68 2.04 16.23 13.45
CA LEU A 68 3.17 15.90 12.59
C LEU A 68 2.80 14.93 11.45
N LEU A 69 1.62 14.29 11.50
CA LEU A 69 1.20 13.33 10.47
C LEU A 69 0.91 14.01 9.13
N PHE A 70 1.22 13.32 8.03
CA PHE A 70 0.89 13.77 6.69
C PHE A 70 -0.39 13.11 6.19
N ALA A 71 -1.34 13.89 5.67
CA ALA A 71 -2.43 13.31 4.90
C ALA A 71 -1.86 12.56 3.69
N HIS A 72 -2.44 11.41 3.33
CA HIS A 72 -1.98 10.62 2.16
C HIS A 72 -1.90 11.41 0.84
N GLN A 73 -2.64 12.54 0.72
CA GLN A 73 -2.60 13.42 -0.46
C GLN A 73 -1.33 14.27 -0.58
N VAL A 74 -0.52 14.38 0.48
CA VAL A 74 0.73 15.17 0.47
C VAL A 74 1.68 14.69 -0.62
N TYR A 75 1.76 13.38 -0.86
CA TYR A 75 2.58 12.80 -1.92
C TYR A 75 2.02 13.02 -3.34
N LYS A 76 0.91 13.75 -3.46
CA LYS A 76 0.32 14.24 -4.72
C LYS A 76 0.32 15.78 -4.79
N SER A 77 1.07 16.47 -3.93
CA SER A 77 1.03 17.94 -3.83
C SER A 77 1.76 18.67 -4.98
N TYR A 78 2.49 17.96 -5.83
CA TYR A 78 3.18 18.57 -6.97
C TYR A 78 2.19 19.23 -7.95
N PRO A 79 2.50 20.40 -8.53
CA PRO A 79 1.72 20.96 -9.63
C PRO A 79 1.69 20.01 -10.84
N GLU A 80 0.49 19.69 -11.36
CA GLU A 80 0.36 18.79 -12.53
C GLU A 80 1.10 19.32 -13.77
N GLN A 81 1.25 20.65 -13.87
CA GLN A 81 2.00 21.31 -14.93
C GLN A 81 3.47 20.90 -14.96
N PHE A 82 4.06 20.45 -13.84
CA PHE A 82 5.44 20.00 -13.84
C PHE A 82 5.63 18.73 -14.68
N ILE A 83 4.67 17.80 -14.61
CA ILE A 83 4.70 16.59 -15.45
C ILE A 83 4.27 16.96 -16.88
N ASN A 84 3.16 17.69 -17.05
CA ASN A 84 2.65 18.02 -18.38
C ASN A 84 3.65 18.79 -19.25
N ASN A 85 4.50 19.63 -18.65
CA ASN A 85 5.47 20.46 -19.36
C ASN A 85 6.92 19.95 -19.22
N GLY A 86 7.13 18.72 -18.74
CA GLY A 86 8.47 18.13 -18.60
C GLY A 86 9.42 18.90 -17.67
N ARG A 87 8.90 19.58 -16.64
CA ARG A 87 9.67 20.36 -15.66
C ARG A 87 10.28 19.45 -14.60
N TRP A 88 11.08 18.48 -15.00
CA TRP A 88 11.63 17.43 -14.13
C TRP A 88 12.53 17.98 -13.01
N ASN A 89 13.24 19.08 -13.25
CA ASN A 89 13.97 19.78 -12.18
C ASN A 89 13.04 20.27 -11.06
N HIS A 90 11.83 20.73 -11.40
CA HIS A 90 10.86 21.16 -10.39
C HIS A 90 10.24 19.95 -9.68
N MET A 91 10.07 18.81 -10.37
CA MET A 91 9.70 17.54 -9.72
C MET A 91 10.76 17.07 -8.73
N ASN A 92 12.05 17.22 -9.05
CA ASN A 92 13.14 16.90 -8.12
C ASN A 92 13.11 17.81 -6.88
N LEU A 93 12.93 19.12 -7.08
CA LEU A 93 12.79 20.09 -5.97
C LEU A 93 11.58 19.78 -5.09
N TRP A 94 10.44 19.44 -5.69
CA TRP A 94 9.25 19.00 -4.97
C TRP A 94 9.53 17.74 -4.13
N LEU A 95 10.07 16.69 -4.76
CA LEU A 95 10.36 15.41 -4.11
C LEU A 95 11.34 15.58 -2.94
N GLN A 96 12.34 16.46 -3.09
CA GLN A 96 13.28 16.83 -2.03
C GLN A 96 12.59 17.34 -0.76
N THR A 97 11.46 18.05 -0.89
CA THR A 97 10.76 18.61 0.29
C THR A 97 10.15 17.52 1.18
N LEU A 98 9.90 16.33 0.62
CA LEU A 98 9.25 15.19 1.26
C LEU A 98 10.19 14.01 1.54
N SER A 99 11.44 14.07 1.05
CA SER A 99 12.41 12.97 1.13
C SER A 99 13.41 13.18 2.26
N SER A 100 13.82 12.11 2.93
CA SER A 100 14.84 12.16 3.99
C SER A 100 16.27 12.22 3.44
N ARG A 101 16.46 11.83 2.17
CA ARG A 101 17.76 11.87 1.47
C ARG A 101 17.75 13.00 0.43
N PRO A 102 18.86 13.72 0.25
CA PRO A 102 18.96 14.75 -0.77
C PRO A 102 18.73 14.20 -2.19
N VAL A 103 17.72 14.71 -2.89
CA VAL A 103 17.43 14.47 -4.31
C VAL A 103 18.40 15.31 -5.14
N SER A 104 19.59 14.76 -5.35
CA SER A 104 20.71 15.43 -6.03
C SER A 104 21.34 14.51 -7.07
N GLY A 105 22.06 15.07 -8.05
CA GLY A 105 22.73 14.28 -9.08
C GLY A 105 21.80 13.60 -10.10
N VAL A 106 20.53 13.99 -10.15
CA VAL A 106 19.55 13.47 -11.12
C VAL A 106 19.67 14.25 -12.42
N ASP A 107 20.26 13.64 -13.45
CA ASP A 107 20.27 14.19 -14.80
C ASP A 107 18.86 14.16 -15.41
N THR A 108 18.32 15.35 -15.69
CA THR A 108 16.99 15.51 -16.27
C THR A 108 16.98 15.64 -17.79
N ALA A 109 18.15 15.61 -18.45
CA ALA A 109 18.22 15.73 -19.89
C ALA A 109 17.58 14.51 -20.59
N GLY A 110 16.70 14.79 -21.56
CA GLY A 110 16.10 13.75 -22.40
C GLY A 110 15.05 12.87 -21.71
N ILE A 111 14.57 13.22 -20.52
CA ILE A 111 13.45 12.51 -19.88
C ILE A 111 12.17 12.78 -20.70
N ALA A 112 11.58 11.72 -21.27
CA ALA A 112 10.35 11.84 -22.06
C ALA A 112 9.10 11.87 -21.19
N ASP A 113 9.07 11.07 -20.12
CA ASP A 113 7.90 10.92 -19.26
C ASP A 113 8.26 10.65 -17.79
N VAL A 114 7.22 10.36 -17.00
CA VAL A 114 7.37 10.15 -15.56
C VAL A 114 8.08 8.85 -15.21
N ASP A 115 7.97 7.82 -16.06
CA ASP A 115 8.63 6.54 -15.83
C ASP A 115 10.14 6.65 -16.11
N ASP A 116 10.52 7.42 -17.15
CA ASP A 116 11.92 7.83 -17.37
C ASP A 116 12.47 8.63 -16.18
N TRP A 117 11.69 9.57 -15.64
CA TRP A 117 12.07 10.34 -14.47
C TRP A 117 12.30 9.45 -13.24
N MET A 118 11.39 8.51 -12.97
CA MET A 118 11.57 7.52 -11.91
C MET A 118 12.82 6.65 -12.12
N ALA A 119 13.13 6.30 -13.38
CA ALA A 119 14.34 5.54 -13.71
C ALA A 119 15.63 6.35 -13.47
N ARG A 120 15.66 7.65 -13.82
CA ARG A 120 16.79 8.55 -13.53
C ARG A 120 17.00 8.76 -12.04
N LEU A 121 15.91 8.89 -11.28
CA LEU A 121 15.96 8.92 -9.82
C LEU A 121 16.57 7.65 -9.23
N ARG A 122 16.20 6.48 -9.75
CA ARG A 122 16.79 5.22 -9.29
C ARG A 122 18.29 5.15 -9.57
N GLN A 123 18.75 5.62 -10.74
CA GLN A 123 20.18 5.71 -11.05
C GLN A 123 20.94 6.64 -10.08
N ALA A 124 20.27 7.68 -9.58
CA ALA A 124 20.80 8.58 -8.55
C ALA A 124 20.62 8.06 -7.11
N GLY A 125 20.14 6.82 -6.91
CA GLY A 125 19.99 6.20 -5.58
C GLY A 125 18.65 6.47 -4.88
N HIS A 126 17.65 7.00 -5.59
CA HIS A 126 16.29 7.19 -5.09
C HIS A 126 15.33 6.15 -5.69
N VAL A 127 14.86 5.21 -4.88
CA VAL A 127 13.82 4.29 -5.32
C VAL A 127 12.49 5.01 -5.16
N VAL A 128 11.90 5.50 -6.24
CA VAL A 128 10.56 6.11 -6.20
C VAL A 128 9.52 5.08 -6.60
N PHE A 129 8.44 5.02 -5.83
CA PHE A 129 7.24 4.28 -6.21
C PHE A 129 6.07 5.24 -6.37
N SER A 130 5.06 4.77 -7.11
CA SER A 130 3.86 5.53 -7.39
C SER A 130 2.61 4.73 -7.03
N SER A 131 1.65 5.36 -6.34
CA SER A 131 0.32 4.78 -6.16
C SER A 131 -0.70 5.49 -7.03
N SER A 132 -1.54 4.72 -7.72
CA SER A 132 -2.53 5.25 -8.66
C SER A 132 -3.78 5.74 -7.92
N GLY A 133 -4.23 6.95 -8.24
CA GLY A 133 -5.54 7.48 -7.84
C GLY A 133 -6.58 7.29 -8.96
N THR A 134 -7.86 7.20 -8.61
CA THR A 134 -8.96 7.29 -9.61
C THR A 134 -9.06 8.69 -10.22
N SER A 135 -8.45 9.69 -9.59
CA SER A 135 -8.44 11.09 -10.00
C SER A 135 -7.48 11.42 -11.14
N GLY A 136 -6.63 10.50 -11.58
CA GLY A 136 -5.62 10.73 -12.64
C GLY A 136 -4.34 11.46 -12.21
N LYS A 137 -4.22 11.79 -10.91
CA LYS A 137 -2.99 12.26 -10.29
C LYS A 137 -2.43 11.17 -9.39
N ASN A 138 -1.19 10.77 -9.64
CA ASN A 138 -0.53 9.74 -8.85
C ASN A 138 0.17 10.34 -7.63
N SER A 139 0.46 9.50 -6.65
CA SER A 139 1.46 9.82 -5.63
C SER A 139 2.85 9.48 -6.14
N PHE A 140 3.87 10.15 -5.60
CA PHE A 140 5.26 9.72 -5.68
C PHE A 140 5.89 9.81 -4.31
N VAL A 141 6.52 8.72 -3.88
CA VAL A 141 7.19 8.62 -2.58
C VAL A 141 8.62 8.15 -2.81
N SER A 142 9.59 8.90 -2.28
CA SER A 142 10.99 8.47 -2.28
C SER A 142 11.20 7.50 -1.13
N GLN A 143 11.64 6.29 -1.46
CA GLN A 143 12.12 5.31 -0.51
C GLN A 143 13.59 4.97 -0.81
N THR A 144 14.24 4.35 0.15
CA THR A 144 15.60 3.83 0.01
C THR A 144 15.56 2.37 -0.48
N GLU A 145 16.69 1.82 -0.92
CA GLU A 145 16.80 0.37 -1.18
C GLU A 145 16.57 -0.43 0.12
N THR A 146 17.02 0.08 1.28
CA THR A 146 16.75 -0.51 2.60
C THR A 146 15.25 -0.60 2.89
N ASP A 147 14.48 0.44 2.57
CA ASP A 147 13.02 0.42 2.73
C ASP A 147 12.38 -0.66 1.87
N LEU A 148 12.86 -0.83 0.63
CA LEU A 148 12.38 -1.86 -0.26
C LEU A 148 12.71 -3.25 0.30
N ASP A 149 13.93 -3.46 0.79
CA ASP A 149 14.37 -4.71 1.42
C ASP A 149 13.55 -5.03 2.68
N HIS A 150 13.21 -4.01 3.48
CA HIS A 150 12.33 -4.17 4.63
C HIS A 150 10.93 -4.62 4.21
N VAL A 151 10.38 -4.05 3.13
CA VAL A 151 9.06 -4.47 2.59
C VAL A 151 9.13 -5.91 2.10
N VAL A 152 10.20 -6.31 1.39
CA VAL A 152 10.40 -7.70 0.95
C VAL A 152 10.39 -8.65 2.14
N THR A 153 11.17 -8.33 3.17
CA THR A 153 11.31 -9.15 4.38
C THR A 153 9.98 -9.24 5.13
N SER A 154 9.26 -8.13 5.21
CA SER A 154 7.93 -8.04 5.79
C SER A 154 6.90 -8.89 5.01
N CYS A 155 6.91 -8.87 3.68
CA CYS A 155 6.06 -9.74 2.86
C CYS A 155 6.35 -11.23 3.12
N VAL A 156 7.62 -11.61 3.28
CA VAL A 156 8.00 -12.99 3.62
C VAL A 156 7.49 -13.37 5.02
N LYS A 157 7.61 -12.49 6.01
CA LYS A 157 7.06 -12.72 7.35
C LYS A 157 5.55 -12.84 7.36
N LEU A 158 4.86 -11.96 6.64
CA LEU A 158 3.42 -12.01 6.48
C LEU A 158 3.00 -13.36 5.89
N ALA A 159 3.61 -13.78 4.78
CA ALA A 159 3.29 -15.05 4.16
C ALA A 159 3.51 -16.24 5.11
N ARG A 160 4.60 -16.25 5.88
CA ARG A 160 4.88 -17.30 6.88
C ARG A 160 3.94 -17.25 8.10
N ALA A 161 3.46 -16.07 8.49
CA ALA A 161 2.53 -15.91 9.59
C ALA A 161 1.10 -16.35 9.22
N ILE A 162 0.72 -16.10 7.96
CA ILE A 162 -0.51 -16.60 7.36
C ILE A 162 -0.42 -18.12 7.14
N HIS A 163 0.77 -18.61 6.80
CA HIS A 163 1.01 -20.01 6.43
C HIS A 163 2.22 -20.64 7.14
N PRO A 164 2.09 -20.94 8.44
CA PRO A 164 3.18 -21.56 9.18
C PRO A 164 3.52 -22.93 8.59
N GLY A 165 4.78 -23.12 8.18
CA GLY A 165 5.29 -24.41 7.71
C GLY A 165 4.84 -24.84 6.31
N LEU A 166 4.19 -23.97 5.52
CA LEU A 166 3.92 -24.31 4.12
C LEU A 166 5.23 -24.50 3.33
N PRO A 167 5.42 -25.64 2.64
CA PRO A 167 6.58 -25.82 1.78
C PRO A 167 6.49 -24.89 0.56
N PRO A 168 7.62 -24.62 -0.11
CA PRO A 168 7.60 -23.87 -1.37
C PRO A 168 6.67 -24.51 -2.41
N ARG A 169 5.81 -23.69 -3.02
CA ARG A 169 4.81 -24.09 -4.02
C ARG A 169 4.88 -23.18 -5.26
N PRO A 170 4.32 -23.58 -6.41
CA PRO A 170 4.14 -22.66 -7.53
C PRO A 170 3.29 -21.45 -7.10
N LEU A 171 3.73 -20.26 -7.50
CA LEU A 171 3.08 -18.97 -7.25
C LEU A 171 2.42 -18.45 -8.52
N PHE A 172 1.13 -18.21 -8.45
CA PHE A 172 0.29 -17.62 -9.50
C PHE A 172 -0.02 -16.17 -9.13
N MET A 173 0.72 -15.25 -9.73
CA MET A 173 0.70 -13.82 -9.43
C MET A 173 -0.24 -13.09 -10.39
N MET A 174 -1.35 -12.57 -9.89
CA MET A 174 -2.35 -11.79 -10.64
C MET A 174 -1.92 -10.33 -10.85
N MET A 175 -0.66 -10.15 -11.25
CA MET A 175 0.00 -8.86 -11.44
C MET A 175 1.00 -8.94 -12.59
N PRO A 176 1.47 -7.80 -13.13
CA PRO A 176 2.55 -7.80 -14.11
C PRO A 176 3.92 -8.09 -13.48
N PRO A 177 4.93 -8.49 -14.27
CA PRO A 177 6.28 -8.78 -13.79
C PRO A 177 7.07 -7.53 -13.38
N LYS A 178 6.57 -6.32 -13.69
CA LYS A 178 7.18 -5.03 -13.35
C LYS A 178 6.09 -3.97 -13.21
N GLY A 179 6.29 -3.00 -12.32
CA GLY A 179 5.41 -1.84 -12.26
C GLY A 179 5.87 -0.78 -11.28
N ALA A 180 5.29 0.42 -11.40
CA ALA A 180 5.61 1.59 -10.60
C ALA A 180 5.10 1.51 -9.14
N HIS A 181 4.10 0.66 -8.88
CA HIS A 181 3.53 0.49 -7.55
C HIS A 181 4.48 -0.28 -6.62
N ARG A 182 4.65 0.19 -5.37
CA ARG A 182 5.61 -0.34 -4.39
C ARG A 182 5.55 -1.86 -4.24
N HIS A 183 4.33 -2.40 -4.13
CA HIS A 183 4.12 -3.83 -3.91
C HIS A 183 4.48 -4.70 -5.11
N VAL A 184 4.62 -4.18 -6.34
CA VAL A 184 4.97 -5.04 -7.48
C VAL A 184 6.37 -5.60 -7.31
N GLU A 185 7.39 -4.75 -7.17
CA GLU A 185 8.77 -5.21 -6.99
C GLU A 185 8.95 -6.00 -5.69
N ALA A 186 8.38 -5.51 -4.57
CA ALA A 186 8.56 -6.14 -3.26
C ALA A 186 7.92 -7.55 -3.19
N VAL A 187 6.68 -7.70 -3.67
CA VAL A 187 5.99 -9.00 -3.64
C VAL A 187 6.64 -9.98 -4.62
N ILE A 188 7.13 -9.52 -5.79
CA ILE A 188 7.90 -10.39 -6.71
C ILE A 188 9.19 -10.88 -6.06
N ARG A 189 9.92 -10.02 -5.35
CA ARG A 189 11.13 -10.41 -4.62
C ARG A 189 10.80 -11.40 -3.50
N ALA A 190 9.71 -11.17 -2.76
CA ALA A 190 9.25 -12.11 -1.73
C ALA A 190 8.81 -13.46 -2.33
N ALA A 191 8.15 -13.44 -3.49
CA ALA A 191 7.73 -14.64 -4.22
C ALA A 191 8.91 -15.53 -4.60
N LYS A 192 10.06 -14.95 -4.96
CA LYS A 192 11.30 -15.71 -5.22
C LYS A 192 11.86 -16.42 -3.99
N VAL A 193 11.55 -15.94 -2.79
CA VAL A 193 11.96 -16.57 -1.52
C VAL A 193 10.96 -17.66 -1.12
N LEU A 194 9.67 -17.46 -1.40
CA LEU A 194 8.58 -18.30 -0.91
C LEU A 194 8.20 -19.43 -1.87
N GLY A 195 8.30 -19.23 -3.18
CA GLY A 195 7.81 -20.16 -4.19
C GLY A 195 8.88 -21.01 -4.84
N SER A 196 8.44 -22.09 -5.48
CA SER A 196 9.27 -22.94 -6.34
C SER A 196 9.31 -22.45 -7.79
N GLN A 197 8.24 -21.80 -8.25
CA GLN A 197 8.07 -21.25 -9.59
C GLN A 197 7.12 -20.04 -9.52
N THR A 198 7.26 -19.06 -10.43
CA THR A 198 6.38 -17.90 -10.48
C THR A 198 5.75 -17.75 -11.88
N HIS A 199 4.43 -17.59 -11.91
CA HIS A 199 3.63 -17.32 -13.11
C HIS A 199 2.95 -15.96 -12.96
N PHE A 200 3.09 -15.08 -13.96
CA PHE A 200 2.42 -13.79 -13.98
C PHE A 200 1.17 -13.84 -14.88
N MET A 201 0.11 -13.17 -14.44
CA MET A 201 -1.10 -13.01 -15.24
C MET A 201 -0.88 -12.08 -16.43
N PHE A 202 -0.23 -10.93 -16.21
CA PHE A 202 -0.02 -9.93 -17.26
C PHE A 202 1.42 -9.94 -17.74
N THR A 203 1.66 -9.61 -19.01
CA THR A 203 3.02 -9.52 -19.58
C THR A 203 3.56 -8.11 -19.60
N GLN A 204 2.68 -7.11 -19.70
CA GLN A 204 3.07 -5.71 -19.82
C GLN A 204 3.33 -5.07 -18.45
N PRO A 205 4.36 -4.22 -18.31
CA PRO A 205 4.56 -3.46 -17.08
C PRO A 205 3.37 -2.55 -16.76
N SER A 206 3.09 -2.36 -15.47
CA SER A 206 2.16 -1.33 -15.02
C SER A 206 2.93 -0.04 -14.70
N THR A 207 2.87 0.93 -15.61
CA THR A 207 3.63 2.19 -15.53
C THR A 207 2.85 3.30 -14.83
N ALA A 208 3.55 4.28 -14.26
CA ALA A 208 2.91 5.46 -13.69
C ALA A 208 2.34 6.37 -14.79
N GLY A 209 3.03 6.47 -15.93
CA GLY A 209 2.65 7.24 -17.10
C GLY A 209 1.32 6.78 -17.70
N ASP A 210 1.10 5.47 -17.86
CA ASP A 210 -0.18 4.97 -18.36
C ASP A 210 -1.33 5.28 -17.40
N ALA A 211 -1.11 5.15 -16.08
CA ALA A 211 -2.12 5.49 -15.09
C ALA A 211 -2.52 6.98 -15.16
N ILE A 212 -1.53 7.89 -15.28
CA ILE A 212 -1.75 9.33 -15.44
C ILE A 212 -2.49 9.61 -16.76
N ARG A 213 -2.05 9.03 -17.88
CA ARG A 213 -2.67 9.20 -19.20
C ARG A 213 -4.12 8.76 -19.19
N MET A 214 -4.42 7.58 -18.65
CA MET A 214 -5.79 7.08 -18.53
C MET A 214 -6.67 7.98 -17.66
N GLY A 215 -6.16 8.41 -16.50
CA GLY A 215 -6.92 9.29 -15.62
C GLY A 215 -7.17 10.68 -16.21
N LYS A 216 -6.17 11.27 -16.87
CA LYS A 216 -6.31 12.54 -17.61
C LYS A 216 -7.37 12.44 -18.69
N MET A 217 -7.36 11.35 -19.47
CA MET A 217 -8.36 11.15 -20.52
C MET A 217 -9.77 10.97 -19.96
N ARG A 218 -9.95 10.21 -18.87
CA ARG A 218 -11.25 10.07 -18.21
C ARG A 218 -11.80 11.42 -17.73
N ARG A 219 -10.93 12.29 -17.16
CA ARG A 219 -11.31 13.65 -16.77
C ARG A 219 -11.71 14.49 -17.97
N ALA A 220 -10.89 14.50 -19.02
CA ALA A 220 -11.15 15.26 -20.25
C ALA A 220 -12.45 14.83 -20.96
N MET A 221 -12.81 13.54 -20.89
CA MET A 221 -14.08 13.05 -21.39
C MET A 221 -15.26 13.49 -20.50
N ALA A 222 -15.08 13.49 -19.18
CA ALA A 222 -16.12 13.87 -18.22
C ALA A 222 -16.42 15.39 -18.23
N ASP A 223 -15.40 16.22 -18.44
CA ASP A 223 -15.55 17.69 -18.51
C ASP A 223 -15.80 18.23 -19.93
N GLY A 224 -15.78 17.35 -20.94
CA GLY A 224 -16.04 17.69 -22.33
C GLY A 224 -14.88 18.40 -23.06
N SER A 225 -13.67 18.44 -22.47
CA SER A 225 -12.49 19.06 -23.09
C SER A 225 -11.75 18.16 -24.08
N ALA A 226 -12.01 16.84 -24.06
CA ALA A 226 -11.37 15.87 -24.96
C ALA A 226 -11.79 16.08 -26.42
N GLN A 227 -10.82 16.15 -27.33
CA GLN A 227 -11.09 16.24 -28.76
C GLN A 227 -11.62 14.92 -29.32
N PRO A 228 -12.50 14.92 -30.35
CA PRO A 228 -13.01 13.69 -30.95
C PRO A 228 -11.92 12.71 -31.42
N SER A 229 -10.82 13.23 -31.96
CA SER A 229 -9.66 12.42 -32.38
C SER A 229 -8.93 11.77 -31.21
N GLU A 230 -8.82 12.46 -30.07
CA GLU A 230 -8.24 11.91 -28.83
C GLU A 230 -9.12 10.81 -28.25
N ILE A 231 -10.45 11.00 -28.28
CA ILE A 231 -11.43 9.97 -27.85
C ILE A 231 -11.31 8.73 -28.73
N ALA A 232 -11.27 8.90 -30.06
CA ALA A 232 -11.14 7.80 -30.99
C ALA A 232 -9.83 7.02 -30.79
N ALA A 233 -8.69 7.73 -30.65
CA ALA A 233 -7.40 7.11 -30.38
C ALA A 233 -7.39 6.36 -29.03
N PHE A 234 -7.97 6.96 -27.99
CA PHE A 234 -8.08 6.32 -26.68
C PHE A 234 -8.96 5.07 -26.70
N GLN A 235 -10.08 5.10 -27.42
CA GLN A 235 -10.96 3.94 -27.58
C GLN A 235 -10.30 2.81 -28.36
N ALA A 236 -9.54 3.12 -29.42
CA ALA A 236 -8.78 2.12 -30.16
C ALA A 236 -7.71 1.44 -29.28
N ASP A 237 -6.91 2.23 -28.57
CA ASP A 237 -5.91 1.75 -27.59
C ASP A 237 -6.56 0.94 -26.46
N ALA A 238 -7.71 1.38 -25.95
CA ALA A 238 -8.49 0.63 -24.96
C ALA A 238 -8.96 -0.72 -25.50
N GLY A 239 -9.46 -0.78 -26.74
CA GLY A 239 -9.93 -2.01 -27.37
C GLY A 239 -8.81 -3.04 -27.59
N GLU A 240 -7.63 -2.59 -28.01
CA GLU A 240 -6.46 -3.47 -28.15
C GLU A 240 -6.00 -4.01 -26.78
N ARG A 241 -5.84 -3.12 -25.79
CA ARG A 241 -5.49 -3.52 -24.42
C ARG A 241 -6.49 -4.50 -23.82
N GLN A 242 -7.79 -4.28 -24.04
CA GLN A 242 -8.83 -5.18 -23.57
C GLN A 242 -8.70 -6.59 -24.18
N ARG A 243 -8.49 -6.69 -25.51
CA ARG A 243 -8.30 -7.98 -26.18
C ARG A 243 -7.05 -8.71 -25.66
N ARG A 244 -5.95 -7.98 -25.49
CA ARG A 244 -4.70 -8.51 -24.93
C ARG A 244 -4.91 -9.04 -23.51
N MET A 245 -5.53 -8.23 -22.66
CA MET A 245 -5.81 -8.58 -21.27
C MET A 245 -6.67 -9.85 -21.17
N VAL A 246 -7.70 -9.99 -22.02
CA VAL A 246 -8.52 -11.22 -22.07
C VAL A 246 -7.66 -12.44 -22.43
N GLY A 247 -6.82 -12.35 -23.46
CA GLY A 247 -5.93 -13.45 -23.84
C GLY A 247 -4.89 -13.80 -22.78
N GLU A 248 -4.39 -12.81 -22.04
CA GLU A 248 -3.48 -13.02 -20.90
C GLU A 248 -4.17 -13.72 -19.73
N ILE A 249 -5.40 -13.33 -19.39
CA ILE A 249 -6.23 -14.01 -18.37
C ILE A 249 -6.52 -15.46 -18.78
N ASP A 250 -6.84 -15.70 -20.05
CA ASP A 250 -7.10 -17.05 -20.56
C ASP A 250 -5.87 -17.94 -20.45
N ALA A 251 -4.70 -17.44 -20.86
CA ALA A 251 -3.44 -18.16 -20.75
C ALA A 251 -3.04 -18.41 -19.28
N PHE A 252 -3.35 -17.47 -18.38
CA PHE A 252 -3.13 -17.65 -16.95
C PHE A 252 -4.04 -18.72 -16.35
N LEU A 253 -5.32 -18.72 -16.73
CA LEU A 253 -6.31 -19.71 -16.31
C LEU A 253 -5.94 -21.11 -16.79
N ASP A 254 -5.47 -21.25 -18.04
CA ASP A 254 -5.01 -22.53 -18.59
C ASP A 254 -3.81 -23.08 -17.80
N LYS A 255 -2.84 -22.23 -17.47
CA LYS A 255 -1.71 -22.61 -16.63
C LYS A 255 -2.15 -23.02 -15.23
N LEU A 256 -3.11 -22.30 -14.64
CA LEU A 256 -3.60 -22.61 -13.30
C LEU A 256 -4.33 -23.96 -13.26
N MET A 257 -5.19 -24.23 -14.24
CA MET A 257 -5.91 -25.51 -14.35
C MET A 257 -4.97 -26.69 -14.62
N ALA A 258 -3.85 -26.48 -15.32
CA ALA A 258 -2.82 -27.51 -15.49
C ALA A 258 -2.18 -27.94 -14.16
N GLU A 259 -2.29 -27.12 -13.12
CA GLU A 259 -1.76 -27.38 -11.77
C GLU A 259 -2.80 -27.91 -10.78
N ARG A 260 -4.02 -28.21 -11.23
CA ARG A 260 -5.16 -28.56 -10.34
C ARG A 260 -4.92 -29.76 -9.41
N GLU A 261 -3.98 -30.65 -9.75
CA GLU A 261 -3.67 -31.85 -8.98
C GLU A 261 -2.64 -31.62 -7.86
N ARG A 262 -2.08 -30.40 -7.75
CA ARG A 262 -1.15 -30.04 -6.67
C ARG A 262 -1.47 -28.68 -6.07
N PRO A 263 -1.13 -28.43 -4.80
CA PRO A 263 -1.41 -27.14 -4.19
C PRO A 263 -0.50 -26.03 -4.75
N VAL A 264 -1.11 -24.88 -5.00
CA VAL A 264 -0.43 -23.65 -5.42
C VAL A 264 -0.74 -22.50 -4.46
N ILE A 265 -0.05 -21.37 -4.65
CA ILE A 265 -0.40 -20.10 -3.99
C ILE A 265 -0.83 -19.13 -5.08
N ILE A 266 -2.03 -18.58 -4.99
CA ILE A 266 -2.55 -17.57 -5.92
C ILE A 266 -2.58 -16.22 -5.22
N GLN A 267 -1.81 -15.27 -5.72
CA GLN A 267 -1.68 -13.94 -5.16
C GLN A 267 -2.45 -12.95 -6.03
N GLY A 268 -3.45 -12.28 -5.46
CA GLY A 268 -4.23 -11.27 -6.17
C GLY A 268 -4.95 -10.31 -5.22
N ASN A 269 -5.65 -9.34 -5.79
CA ASN A 269 -6.64 -8.55 -5.06
C ASN A 269 -8.06 -9.01 -5.43
N TRP A 270 -9.04 -8.60 -4.63
CA TRP A 270 -10.44 -9.00 -4.85
C TRP A 270 -10.97 -8.73 -6.28
N PRO A 271 -10.75 -7.53 -6.87
CA PRO A 271 -11.10 -7.28 -8.27
C PRO A 271 -10.47 -8.27 -9.27
N THR A 272 -9.19 -8.60 -9.13
CA THR A 272 -8.52 -9.53 -10.04
C THR A 272 -9.05 -10.96 -9.92
N HIS A 273 -9.36 -11.43 -8.70
CA HIS A 273 -10.01 -12.72 -8.50
C HIS A 273 -11.40 -12.77 -9.15
N TRP A 274 -12.18 -11.71 -8.97
CA TRP A 274 -13.50 -11.60 -9.61
C TRP A 274 -13.38 -11.62 -11.14
N MET A 275 -12.45 -10.86 -11.71
CA MET A 275 -12.19 -10.83 -13.15
C MET A 275 -11.79 -12.20 -13.71
N LEU A 276 -10.95 -12.96 -13.01
CA LEU A 276 -10.59 -14.33 -13.41
C LEU A 276 -11.80 -15.27 -13.38
N LEU A 277 -12.63 -15.19 -12.32
CA LEU A 277 -13.87 -15.96 -12.20
C LEU A 277 -14.86 -15.64 -13.33
N GLU A 278 -15.10 -14.35 -13.61
CA GLU A 278 -15.98 -13.94 -14.71
C GLU A 278 -15.48 -14.47 -16.05
N GLN A 279 -14.17 -14.47 -16.27
CA GLN A 279 -13.63 -15.01 -17.51
C GLN A 279 -13.72 -16.53 -17.58
N ALA A 280 -13.50 -17.24 -16.48
CA ALA A 280 -13.73 -18.68 -16.42
C ALA A 280 -15.18 -19.05 -16.76
N ARG A 281 -16.15 -18.30 -16.24
CA ARG A 281 -17.59 -18.48 -16.54
C ARG A 281 -17.91 -18.24 -18.02
N ARG A 282 -17.34 -17.22 -18.64
CA ARG A 282 -17.49 -16.97 -20.09
C ARG A 282 -16.95 -18.12 -20.93
N ARG A 283 -15.94 -18.84 -20.42
CA ARG A 283 -15.39 -20.06 -21.03
C ARG A 283 -16.14 -21.34 -20.68
N GLY A 284 -17.20 -21.27 -19.87
CA GLY A 284 -17.97 -22.44 -19.42
C GLY A 284 -17.20 -23.36 -18.46
N ILE A 285 -16.18 -22.83 -17.77
CA ILE A 285 -15.40 -23.58 -16.78
C ILE A 285 -16.20 -23.68 -15.47
N SER A 286 -16.30 -24.89 -14.93
CA SER A 286 -16.97 -25.15 -13.66
C SER A 286 -16.14 -24.70 -12.46
N ASP A 287 -16.79 -24.53 -11.32
CA ASP A 287 -16.15 -24.33 -10.02
C ASP A 287 -15.27 -25.53 -9.63
N GLY A 288 -14.41 -25.34 -8.62
CA GLY A 288 -13.49 -26.37 -8.13
C GLY A 288 -12.22 -26.54 -8.97
N ILE A 289 -11.64 -25.44 -9.47
CA ILE A 289 -10.53 -25.50 -10.44
C ILE A 289 -9.15 -25.80 -9.83
N CYS A 290 -9.02 -25.87 -8.51
CA CYS A 290 -7.73 -26.03 -7.82
C CYS A 290 -7.75 -27.18 -6.80
N HIS A 291 -6.55 -27.64 -6.44
CA HIS A 291 -6.35 -28.56 -5.33
C HIS A 291 -6.87 -27.94 -4.01
N PRO A 292 -7.52 -28.69 -3.09
CA PRO A 292 -8.11 -28.14 -1.85
C PRO A 292 -7.12 -27.38 -0.96
N ASP A 293 -5.86 -27.85 -0.88
CA ASP A 293 -4.79 -27.18 -0.12
C ASP A 293 -4.22 -25.93 -0.82
N THR A 294 -4.77 -25.53 -1.97
CA THR A 294 -4.41 -24.27 -2.64
C THR A 294 -4.80 -23.11 -1.76
N VAL A 295 -3.91 -22.13 -1.69
CA VAL A 295 -4.10 -20.91 -0.92
C VAL A 295 -4.32 -19.76 -1.89
N ILE A 296 -5.24 -18.87 -1.55
CA ILE A 296 -5.32 -17.57 -2.18
C ILE A 296 -5.06 -16.47 -1.16
N THR A 297 -4.38 -15.41 -1.58
CA THR A 297 -4.39 -14.15 -0.85
C THR A 297 -5.37 -13.21 -1.54
N GLY A 298 -6.39 -12.77 -0.82
CA GLY A 298 -7.17 -11.59 -1.14
C GLY A 298 -6.58 -10.34 -0.50
N GLY A 299 -7.34 -9.26 -0.56
CA GLY A 299 -6.95 -7.97 -0.03
C GLY A 299 -7.11 -6.86 -1.07
N GLY A 300 -6.83 -5.64 -0.62
CA GLY A 300 -7.23 -4.45 -1.36
C GLY A 300 -8.75 -4.24 -1.34
N GLY A 301 -9.18 -2.99 -1.44
CA GLY A 301 -10.60 -2.67 -1.65
C GLY A 301 -11.06 -3.04 -3.06
N LEU A 302 -12.37 -2.94 -3.31
CA LEU A 302 -12.95 -3.17 -4.63
C LEU A 302 -12.68 -2.03 -5.62
N LYS A 303 -12.37 -0.83 -5.12
CA LYS A 303 -11.99 0.41 -5.85
C LYS A 303 -12.58 0.50 -7.26
N GLY A 304 -13.87 0.84 -7.34
CA GLY A 304 -14.58 1.03 -8.61
C GLY A 304 -15.07 -0.26 -9.29
N THR A 305 -14.82 -1.43 -8.70
CA THR A 305 -15.36 -2.71 -9.17
C THR A 305 -16.69 -2.98 -8.48
N THR A 306 -17.75 -3.13 -9.27
CA THR A 306 -19.05 -3.59 -8.77
C THR A 306 -19.03 -5.11 -8.72
N VAL A 307 -19.29 -5.66 -7.53
CA VAL A 307 -19.39 -7.11 -7.32
C VAL A 307 -20.66 -7.42 -6.50
N PRO A 308 -21.25 -8.61 -6.64
CA PRO A 308 -22.34 -9.06 -5.77
C PRO A 308 -21.94 -9.11 -4.30
N ALA A 309 -22.91 -9.10 -3.38
CA ALA A 309 -22.63 -9.19 -1.94
C ALA A 309 -21.89 -10.50 -1.56
N ASP A 310 -22.19 -11.60 -2.25
CA ASP A 310 -21.61 -12.93 -2.01
C ASP A 310 -20.37 -13.23 -2.89
N TYR A 311 -19.71 -12.19 -3.45
CA TYR A 311 -18.62 -12.40 -4.40
C TYR A 311 -17.44 -13.19 -3.82
N ARG A 312 -17.19 -13.07 -2.51
CA ARG A 312 -16.08 -13.80 -1.84
C ARG A 312 -16.37 -15.28 -1.77
N GLU A 313 -17.61 -15.65 -1.46
CA GLU A 313 -18.11 -17.01 -1.44
C GLU A 313 -18.10 -17.60 -2.85
N GLN A 314 -18.45 -16.81 -3.87
CA GLN A 314 -18.35 -17.23 -5.27
C GLN A 314 -16.89 -17.49 -5.68
N VAL A 315 -15.95 -16.60 -5.32
CA VAL A 315 -14.52 -16.78 -5.59
C VAL A 315 -13.98 -18.00 -4.85
N GLN A 316 -14.38 -18.23 -3.60
CA GLN A 316 -13.99 -19.43 -2.85
C GLN A 316 -14.48 -20.71 -3.52
N ARG A 317 -15.78 -20.76 -3.91
CA ARG A 317 -16.35 -21.92 -4.62
C ARG A 317 -15.66 -22.16 -5.95
N PHE A 318 -15.37 -21.10 -6.70
CA PHE A 318 -14.66 -21.18 -7.97
C PHE A 318 -13.32 -21.91 -7.84
N TYR A 319 -12.51 -21.56 -6.84
CA TYR A 319 -11.25 -22.28 -6.59
C TYR A 319 -11.44 -23.66 -5.97
N GLY A 320 -12.53 -23.91 -5.24
CA GLY A 320 -12.78 -25.20 -4.57
C GLY A 320 -11.97 -25.39 -3.30
N ILE A 321 -11.69 -24.31 -2.57
CA ILE A 321 -10.81 -24.31 -1.39
C ILE A 321 -11.62 -24.03 -0.11
N PRO A 322 -11.14 -24.50 1.05
CA PRO A 322 -11.78 -24.21 2.32
C PRO A 322 -11.53 -22.76 2.74
N ALA A 323 -12.36 -22.22 3.64
CA ALA A 323 -12.37 -20.79 3.97
C ALA A 323 -11.06 -20.33 4.62
N GLU A 324 -10.40 -21.21 5.37
CA GLU A 324 -9.08 -21.00 5.97
C GLU A 324 -7.97 -20.84 4.94
N ASN A 325 -8.17 -21.25 3.69
CA ASN A 325 -7.20 -21.03 2.61
C ASN A 325 -7.42 -19.72 1.87
N VAL A 326 -8.48 -18.98 2.22
CA VAL A 326 -8.72 -17.61 1.79
C VAL A 326 -8.12 -16.66 2.81
N GLN A 327 -6.97 -16.09 2.45
CA GLN A 327 -6.17 -15.29 3.35
C GLN A 327 -6.24 -13.82 2.99
N ASN A 328 -6.13 -12.94 3.98
CA ASN A 328 -6.13 -11.51 3.75
C ASN A 328 -5.04 -10.84 4.57
N SER A 329 -4.71 -9.63 4.15
CA SER A 329 -3.87 -8.73 4.94
C SER A 329 -4.38 -7.30 4.84
N TYR A 330 -4.15 -6.52 5.89
CA TYR A 330 -4.41 -5.09 5.88
C TYR A 330 -3.09 -4.31 5.86
N GLY A 331 -2.98 -3.39 4.91
CA GLY A 331 -1.80 -2.55 4.71
C GLY A 331 -1.99 -1.62 3.50
N MET A 332 -1.01 -0.75 3.26
CA MET A 332 -1.00 0.19 2.13
C MET A 332 0.43 0.48 1.68
N SER A 333 0.57 1.12 0.52
CA SER A 333 1.89 1.39 -0.10
C SER A 333 2.85 2.20 0.77
N GLU A 334 2.31 2.98 1.69
CA GLU A 334 3.04 3.83 2.62
C GLU A 334 3.58 3.05 3.83
N MET A 335 3.17 1.77 4.00
CA MET A 335 3.61 0.89 5.08
C MET A 335 4.66 -0.12 4.58
N ILE A 336 5.68 -0.37 5.41
CA ILE A 336 6.61 -1.49 5.26
C ILE A 336 5.94 -2.80 5.70
N GLY A 337 5.11 -2.73 6.73
CA GLY A 337 4.38 -3.86 7.32
C GLY A 337 2.92 -3.95 6.88
N ALA A 338 2.44 -5.15 6.54
CA ALA A 338 1.02 -5.43 6.48
C ALA A 338 0.65 -6.50 7.53
N GLY A 339 -0.56 -6.40 8.06
CA GLY A 339 -1.06 -7.27 9.12
C GLY A 339 -1.88 -8.45 8.59
N PRO A 340 -1.63 -9.71 9.01
CA PRO A 340 -2.42 -10.86 8.60
C PRO A 340 -3.83 -10.81 9.19
N TRP A 341 -4.81 -11.32 8.43
CA TRP A 341 -6.12 -11.69 8.95
C TRP A 341 -6.04 -13.00 9.75
N SER A 342 -6.75 -13.06 10.86
CA SER A 342 -7.00 -14.32 11.59
C SER A 342 -8.48 -14.63 11.59
N HIS A 343 -8.84 -15.82 11.09
CA HIS A 343 -10.21 -16.34 11.13
C HIS A 343 -10.68 -16.66 12.55
N LYS A 344 -9.77 -17.01 13.47
CA LYS A 344 -10.15 -17.25 14.87
C LYS A 344 -10.38 -15.94 15.61
N ALA A 345 -9.48 -14.97 15.42
CA ALA A 345 -9.62 -13.66 16.06
C ALA A 345 -10.66 -12.77 15.37
N GLN A 346 -11.07 -13.08 14.14
CA GLN A 346 -11.93 -12.24 13.29
C GLN A 346 -11.38 -10.79 13.21
N ALA A 347 -10.07 -10.67 13.00
CA ALA A 347 -9.38 -9.39 13.01
C ALA A 347 -8.07 -9.43 12.22
N TYR A 348 -7.56 -8.25 11.85
CA TYR A 348 -6.19 -8.09 11.37
C TYR A 348 -5.26 -7.78 12.53
N ALA A 349 -4.10 -8.44 12.59
CA ALA A 349 -3.02 -8.05 13.47
C ALA A 349 -2.34 -6.77 12.98
N ILE A 350 -1.64 -6.06 13.86
CA ILE A 350 -0.81 -4.90 13.50
C ILE A 350 0.66 -5.30 13.62
N CYS A 351 1.49 -4.95 12.63
CA CYS A 351 2.93 -5.16 12.72
C CYS A 351 3.49 -4.38 13.92
N PRO A 352 4.42 -4.93 14.72
CA PRO A 352 4.92 -4.27 15.93
C PRO A 352 5.68 -2.96 15.63
N TRP A 353 6.20 -2.77 14.42
CA TRP A 353 6.82 -1.51 13.98
C TRP A 353 5.85 -0.46 13.43
N ILE A 354 4.56 -0.77 13.41
CA ILE A 354 3.50 0.18 13.04
C ILE A 354 2.83 0.66 14.32
N VAL A 355 2.94 1.95 14.61
CA VAL A 355 2.26 2.57 15.74
C VAL A 355 0.90 3.08 15.27
N PRO A 356 -0.23 2.48 15.72
CA PRO A 356 -1.56 2.94 15.32
C PRO A 356 -1.96 4.22 16.06
N LEU A 357 -2.48 5.20 15.34
CA LEU A 357 -3.10 6.41 15.87
C LEU A 357 -4.52 6.50 15.32
N LEU A 358 -5.52 6.28 16.16
CA LEU A 358 -6.92 6.49 15.80
C LEU A 358 -7.28 7.93 16.07
N LEU A 359 -7.72 8.61 15.02
CA LEU A 359 -8.08 10.01 15.06
C LEU A 359 -9.60 10.16 14.94
N ASP A 360 -10.10 11.31 15.36
CA ASP A 360 -11.44 11.75 14.97
C ASP A 360 -11.57 11.93 13.45
N LYS A 361 -12.79 12.23 13.00
CA LYS A 361 -13.07 12.32 11.56
C LYS A 361 -12.24 13.41 10.87
N SER A 362 -11.97 14.54 11.53
CA SER A 362 -11.14 15.64 11.01
C SER A 362 -9.65 15.31 10.98
N GLY A 363 -9.20 14.35 11.80
CA GLY A 363 -7.79 13.97 11.90
C GLY A 363 -6.99 14.87 12.84
N GLU A 364 -7.64 15.50 13.81
CA GLU A 364 -7.06 16.52 14.69
C GLU A 364 -6.94 16.06 16.14
N VAL A 365 -7.75 15.09 16.56
CA VAL A 365 -7.78 14.59 17.95
C VAL A 365 -7.43 13.10 18.00
N LEU A 366 -6.49 12.73 18.86
CA LEU A 366 -6.16 11.33 19.14
C LEU A 366 -7.25 10.69 20.02
N LEU A 367 -7.76 9.54 19.58
CA LEU A 367 -8.80 8.76 20.24
C LEU A 367 -8.27 7.48 20.91
N ASN A 368 -6.97 7.18 20.81
CA ASN A 368 -6.38 6.00 21.46
C ASN A 368 -6.71 6.02 22.98
N PRO A 369 -7.17 4.91 23.56
CA PRO A 369 -7.69 4.90 24.93
C PRO A 369 -6.61 4.94 26.03
N GLY A 370 -5.33 5.01 25.65
CA GLY A 370 -4.20 4.93 26.58
C GLY A 370 -4.18 3.59 27.34
N ALA A 371 -3.78 3.63 28.61
CA ALA A 371 -3.69 2.44 29.46
C ALA A 371 -5.05 1.80 29.79
N ALA A 372 -6.16 2.52 29.61
CA ALA A 372 -7.50 1.99 29.85
C ALA A 372 -7.89 0.89 28.84
N GLY A 373 -7.24 0.86 27.67
CA GLY A 373 -7.56 -0.12 26.62
C GLY A 373 -8.98 0.05 26.06
N GLY A 374 -9.50 -1.00 25.45
CA GLY A 374 -10.84 -1.04 24.88
C GLY A 374 -10.87 -0.86 23.36
N SER A 375 -12.09 -0.89 22.83
CA SER A 375 -12.35 -0.76 21.40
C SER A 375 -12.70 0.67 21.03
N VAL A 376 -12.00 1.22 20.04
CA VAL A 376 -12.20 2.57 19.52
C VAL A 376 -12.40 2.52 18.01
N GLU A 377 -13.29 3.37 17.49
CA GLU A 377 -13.52 3.53 16.06
C GLU A 377 -13.20 4.97 15.64
N GLY A 378 -12.51 5.12 14.52
CA GLY A 378 -12.07 6.43 14.05
C GLY A 378 -11.31 6.35 12.74
N ARG A 379 -10.73 7.49 12.35
CA ARG A 379 -9.86 7.57 11.17
C ARG A 379 -8.52 6.92 11.49
N PHE A 380 -8.12 5.97 10.65
CA PHE A 380 -6.83 5.33 10.81
C PHE A 380 -5.71 6.29 10.40
N ALA A 381 -4.79 6.52 11.32
CA ALA A 381 -3.47 7.00 11.03
C ALA A 381 -2.44 6.05 11.64
N PHE A 382 -1.21 6.14 11.16
CA PHE A 382 -0.12 5.33 11.69
C PHE A 382 1.20 6.06 11.57
N PHE A 383 2.17 5.58 12.35
CA PHE A 383 3.58 5.87 12.11
C PHE A 383 4.34 4.57 11.89
N ASP A 384 5.09 4.50 10.78
CA ASP A 384 5.97 3.37 10.47
C ASP A 384 7.40 3.63 10.97
N LEU A 385 7.84 2.89 11.98
CA LEU A 385 9.14 3.06 12.62
C LEU A 385 10.31 2.65 11.71
N LEU A 386 10.05 1.83 10.69
CA LEU A 386 11.09 1.32 9.80
C LEU A 386 11.25 2.16 8.53
N ALA A 387 10.40 3.18 8.32
CA ALA A 387 10.50 4.06 7.17
C ALA A 387 11.77 4.93 7.21
N GLU A 388 12.60 4.80 6.17
CA GLU A 388 13.85 5.52 6.01
C GLU A 388 13.75 6.69 5.04
N GLY A 389 13.23 6.48 3.84
CA GLY A 389 13.26 7.47 2.75
C GLY A 389 12.25 8.61 2.86
N TYR A 390 11.23 8.44 3.70
CA TYR A 390 10.11 9.37 3.88
C TYR A 390 9.72 9.44 5.36
N TRP A 391 8.71 10.26 5.69
CA TRP A 391 8.35 10.53 7.08
C TRP A 391 7.81 9.32 7.85
N GLY A 392 7.03 8.45 7.21
CA GLY A 392 6.40 7.28 7.84
C GLY A 392 5.11 7.58 8.63
N GLY A 393 4.85 8.83 9.00
CA GLY A 393 3.60 9.25 9.66
C GLY A 393 2.50 9.64 8.65
N VAL A 394 1.42 8.87 8.57
CA VAL A 394 0.36 9.04 7.56
C VAL A 394 -1.04 9.02 8.18
N ILE A 395 -1.88 9.98 7.78
CA ILE A 395 -3.34 9.95 7.97
C ILE A 395 -3.99 9.36 6.72
N THR A 396 -4.75 8.28 6.91
CA THR A 396 -5.38 7.53 5.82
C THR A 396 -6.82 7.98 5.56
N GLY A 397 -7.38 7.52 4.44
CA GLY A 397 -8.80 7.63 4.13
C GLY A 397 -9.67 6.53 4.74
N ASP A 398 -9.12 5.70 5.64
CA ASP A 398 -9.80 4.53 6.21
C ASP A 398 -10.44 4.88 7.55
N LYS A 399 -11.69 4.43 7.75
CA LYS A 399 -12.36 4.33 9.04
C LYS A 399 -12.15 2.92 9.55
N VAL A 400 -11.56 2.77 10.73
CA VAL A 400 -11.26 1.47 11.33
C VAL A 400 -11.78 1.39 12.75
N ARG A 401 -12.09 0.17 13.18
CA ARG A 401 -12.28 -0.16 14.60
C ARG A 401 -11.09 -0.96 15.09
N ILE A 402 -10.38 -0.44 16.09
CA ILE A 402 -9.27 -1.14 16.75
C ILE A 402 -9.67 -1.49 18.17
N ASP A 403 -9.44 -2.75 18.51
CA ASP A 403 -9.51 -3.27 19.86
C ASP A 403 -8.09 -3.25 20.46
N PHE A 404 -7.85 -2.34 21.41
CA PHE A 404 -6.56 -2.16 22.07
C PHE A 404 -6.35 -3.10 23.26
N SER A 405 -7.40 -3.78 23.71
CA SER A 405 -7.33 -4.78 24.79
C SER A 405 -8.15 -6.01 24.41
N PRO A 406 -7.77 -6.72 23.33
CA PRO A 406 -8.58 -7.80 22.81
C PRO A 406 -8.69 -8.94 23.80
N GLU A 407 -9.92 -9.28 24.15
CA GLU A 407 -10.30 -10.43 24.97
C GLU A 407 -10.63 -11.65 24.09
N GLY A 408 -10.62 -12.85 24.68
CA GLY A 408 -11.01 -14.09 24.01
C GLY A 408 -9.92 -14.76 23.17
N GLU A 409 -10.35 -15.60 22.21
CA GLU A 409 -9.44 -16.34 21.33
C GLU A 409 -8.78 -15.41 20.30
N ARG A 410 -7.45 -15.40 20.28
CA ARG A 410 -6.64 -14.48 19.45
C ARG A 410 -5.69 -15.18 18.49
N ASP A 411 -5.74 -16.51 18.41
CA ASP A 411 -4.77 -17.29 17.62
C ASP A 411 -3.30 -17.00 17.99
N GLY A 412 -3.05 -16.65 19.25
CA GLY A 412 -1.73 -16.23 19.75
C GLY A 412 -1.28 -14.83 19.31
N LEU A 413 -2.09 -14.09 18.53
CA LEU A 413 -1.80 -12.72 18.14
C LEU A 413 -1.67 -11.81 19.38
N GLN A 414 -0.70 -10.90 19.32
CA GLN A 414 -0.38 -9.93 20.36
C GLN A 414 -0.59 -8.49 19.88
N GLY A 415 -0.85 -7.60 20.83
CA GLY A 415 -1.11 -6.18 20.57
C GLY A 415 -2.54 -5.87 20.11
N PRO A 416 -2.79 -4.63 19.66
CA PRO A 416 -4.10 -4.21 19.18
C PRO A 416 -4.53 -4.94 17.91
N LEU A 417 -5.83 -5.16 17.75
CA LEU A 417 -6.42 -5.86 16.62
C LEU A 417 -7.41 -4.97 15.86
N ILE A 418 -7.28 -4.89 14.54
CA ILE A 418 -8.22 -4.17 13.68
C ILE A 418 -9.42 -5.08 13.38
N ARG A 419 -10.59 -4.75 13.94
CA ARG A 419 -11.83 -5.52 13.84
C ARG A 419 -12.61 -5.23 12.55
N SER A 420 -12.53 -4.01 12.04
CA SER A 420 -13.21 -3.60 10.81
C SER A 420 -12.46 -2.49 10.08
N VAL A 421 -12.66 -2.44 8.75
CA VAL A 421 -12.07 -1.43 7.85
C VAL A 421 -13.13 -1.01 6.85
N ALA A 422 -13.32 0.31 6.69
CA ALA A 422 -14.12 0.94 5.66
C ALA A 422 -13.38 2.16 5.09
N ARG A 423 -13.77 2.65 3.91
CA ARG A 423 -13.25 3.90 3.33
C ARG A 423 -14.22 5.02 3.62
N TYR A 424 -13.76 6.16 4.15
CA TYR A 424 -14.64 7.32 4.36
C TYR A 424 -15.34 7.79 3.08
N ALA A 425 -14.67 7.68 1.93
CA ALA A 425 -15.24 8.02 0.63
C ALA A 425 -16.43 7.15 0.22
N ASP A 426 -16.56 5.94 0.79
CA ASP A 426 -17.62 4.99 0.47
C ASP A 426 -18.76 5.00 1.51
N LEU A 427 -18.65 5.83 2.57
CA LEU A 427 -19.64 5.93 3.64
C LEU A 427 -20.58 7.13 3.42
N GLU A 428 -21.83 7.00 3.85
CA GLU A 428 -22.84 8.09 3.81
C GLU A 428 -22.37 9.35 4.54
N GLU A 429 -21.55 9.18 5.59
CA GLU A 429 -20.98 10.28 6.36
C GLU A 429 -20.14 11.23 5.51
N GLY A 430 -19.67 10.83 4.33
CA GLY A 430 -19.17 11.73 3.30
C GLY A 430 -17.80 12.40 3.56
N GLU A 431 -17.08 12.53 2.45
CA GLU A 431 -15.83 13.25 2.15
C GLU A 431 -14.56 12.95 2.99
N ASP A 432 -13.54 12.49 2.28
CA ASP A 432 -12.14 12.42 2.74
C ASP A 432 -11.45 13.80 2.65
N LYS A 433 -12.07 14.84 3.23
CA LYS A 433 -11.50 16.18 3.31
C LYS A 433 -10.80 16.37 4.66
N LEU A 434 -9.47 16.26 4.64
CA LEU A 434 -8.62 16.57 5.79
C LEU A 434 -8.24 18.06 5.74
N SER A 435 -8.51 18.79 6.84
CA SER A 435 -8.15 20.22 7.01
C SER A 435 -6.65 20.46 6.76
N CYS A 436 -5.81 19.53 7.21
CA CYS A 436 -4.34 19.60 7.10
C CYS A 436 -3.79 19.43 5.68
N ALA A 437 -4.53 18.86 4.73
CA ALA A 437 -4.02 18.59 3.39
C ALA A 437 -3.78 19.89 2.60
N GLY A 438 -4.66 20.89 2.75
CA GLY A 438 -4.50 22.20 2.10
C GLY A 438 -3.33 23.00 2.65
N THR A 439 -3.06 22.90 3.96
CA THR A 439 -1.93 23.57 4.61
C THR A 439 -0.57 23.02 4.15
N ILE A 440 -0.47 21.71 3.93
CA ILE A 440 0.79 21.13 3.44
C ILE A 440 0.99 21.43 1.95
N GLU A 441 -0.06 21.43 1.14
CA GLU A 441 0.04 21.82 -0.27
C GLU A 441 0.57 23.26 -0.41
N SER A 442 0.11 24.18 0.44
CA SER A 442 0.62 25.56 0.44
C SER A 442 2.08 25.64 0.90
N TYR A 443 2.50 24.84 1.88
CA TYR A 443 3.90 24.75 2.30
C TYR A 443 4.82 24.27 1.18
N VAL A 444 4.38 23.23 0.47
CA VAL A 444 5.12 22.64 -0.64
C VAL A 444 5.28 23.67 -1.78
N ARG A 445 4.21 24.38 -2.15
CA ARG A 445 4.28 25.45 -3.16
C ARG A 445 5.25 26.56 -2.75
N GLY A 446 5.15 27.05 -1.52
CA GLY A 446 6.05 28.10 -1.01
C GLY A 446 7.52 27.71 -0.93
N MET A 447 7.86 26.41 -0.95
CA MET A 447 9.25 25.93 -1.00
C MET A 447 9.81 25.74 -2.41
N ILE A 448 8.94 25.74 -3.43
CA ILE A 448 9.28 25.49 -4.84
C ILE A 448 9.32 26.81 -5.64
N ASP A 449 8.54 27.82 -5.23
CA ASP A 449 8.48 29.13 -5.88
C ASP A 449 9.65 30.08 -5.49
N VAL A 450 10.74 29.55 -4.92
CA VAL A 450 11.94 30.29 -4.48
C VAL A 450 13.15 29.97 -5.34
#